data_AF-A0A9P5VQA8-F1
#
_entry.id   AF-A0A9P5VQA8-F1
#
_cell.length_a   1.000
_cell.length_b   1.000
_cell.length_c   1.000
_cell.angle_alpha   90.00
_cell.angle_beta   90.00
_cell.angle_gamma   90.00
#
_symmetry.space_group_name_H-M   'P 1'
#
loop_
_entity.id
_entity.type
_entity.pdbx_description
1 polymer ?
#
loop_
_entity_poly.entity_id
_entity_poly.type
_entity_poly.pdbx_seq_one_letter_code
_entity_poly.pdbx_strand_id
1 'polypeptide(L)'
;MLQSSPTWRIIVLLAICVAFISTVYTAPVPKPKPKAPAKISLAQLQKAMAGNCPQATTGDAITCKDALPYINAAIKKYKLKSKGQRAAYLANMFYEGGHLKYNHNLVTKSQGTRSIMPAVSLRVFVDANPSVQKLWPGYPGSVVNDSIVEVLIKSRLDFEPGAWWALSGPNCAQTAAKLSGSQASFEAWEKACINGGLDTIAARAIIYKTVYASI
;
A
#
# COMPACT_ATOMS: atom_id res chain seq x y z
N MET A 1 -32.22 -52.65 39.65
CA MET A 1 -31.12 -53.52 39.21
C MET A 1 -29.93 -52.63 38.92
N LEU A 2 -28.90 -52.73 39.77
CA LEU A 2 -27.63 -52.02 39.69
C LEU A 2 -26.71 -52.77 38.73
N GLN A 3 -26.00 -52.06 37.84
CA GLN A 3 -24.83 -52.61 37.18
C GLN A 3 -23.75 -51.54 37.05
N SER A 4 -22.79 -51.64 37.96
CA SER A 4 -21.51 -50.94 38.01
C SER A 4 -20.49 -51.58 37.09
N SER A 5 -19.69 -50.78 36.40
CA SER A 5 -18.51 -51.24 35.63
C SER A 5 -17.25 -50.49 36.10
N PRO A 6 -16.06 -51.11 35.99
CA PRO A 6 -14.93 -50.85 36.88
C PRO A 6 -13.99 -49.75 36.37
N THR A 7 -13.45 -49.00 37.33
CA THR A 7 -12.39 -48.01 37.16
C THR A 7 -11.03 -48.70 36.98
N TRP A 8 -10.38 -48.50 35.82
CA TRP A 8 -8.99 -48.88 35.59
C TRP A 8 -8.07 -47.75 36.08
N ARG A 9 -7.28 -48.01 37.13
CA ARG A 9 -6.24 -47.09 37.61
C ARG A 9 -4.94 -47.37 36.87
N ILE A 10 -4.55 -46.48 35.96
CA ILE A 10 -3.20 -46.43 35.40
C ILE A 10 -2.38 -45.51 36.31
N ILE A 11 -1.41 -46.08 37.03
CA ILE A 11 -0.41 -45.33 37.79
C ILE A 11 0.75 -45.04 36.84
N VAL A 12 0.88 -43.78 36.40
CA VAL A 12 2.05 -43.29 35.66
C VAL A 12 3.03 -42.69 36.65
N LEU A 13 4.17 -43.35 36.85
CA LEU A 13 5.32 -42.81 37.58
C LEU A 13 6.02 -41.76 36.72
N LEU A 14 5.80 -40.48 37.02
CA LEU A 14 6.51 -39.37 36.40
C LEU A 14 7.85 -39.16 37.12
N ALA A 15 8.95 -39.60 36.50
CA ALA A 15 10.29 -39.25 36.93
C ALA A 15 10.60 -37.80 36.51
N ILE A 16 10.62 -36.87 37.48
CA ILE A 16 10.95 -35.47 37.25
C ILE A 16 12.48 -35.31 37.32
N CYS A 17 13.13 -35.31 36.16
CA CYS A 17 14.51 -34.84 36.02
C CYS A 17 14.52 -33.31 36.01
N VAL A 18 14.85 -32.68 37.15
CA VAL A 18 15.09 -31.24 37.25
C VAL A 18 16.48 -30.94 36.68
N ALA A 19 16.56 -30.68 35.38
CA ALA A 19 17.76 -30.11 34.77
C ALA A 19 17.81 -28.61 35.06
N PHE A 20 18.78 -28.18 35.86
CA PHE A 20 19.12 -26.76 36.04
C PHE A 20 19.74 -26.21 34.75
N ILE A 21 18.88 -25.77 33.82
CA ILE A 21 19.29 -25.03 32.63
C ILE A 21 19.68 -23.63 33.09
N SER A 22 20.99 -23.38 33.20
CA SER A 22 21.53 -22.04 33.40
C SER A 22 21.24 -21.21 32.15
N THR A 23 20.19 -20.39 32.19
CA THR A 23 19.85 -19.47 31.11
C THR A 23 20.85 -18.33 31.11
N VAL A 24 21.80 -18.38 30.18
CA VAL A 24 22.66 -17.24 29.86
C VAL A 24 21.76 -16.11 29.38
N TYR A 25 21.56 -15.11 30.24
CA TYR A 25 20.85 -13.87 29.91
C TYR A 25 21.73 -13.08 28.92
N THR A 26 21.55 -13.36 27.63
CA THR A 26 22.14 -12.53 26.59
C THR A 26 21.46 -11.17 26.65
N ALA A 27 22.25 -10.12 26.86
CA ALA A 27 21.73 -8.76 26.82
C ALA A 27 21.02 -8.54 25.48
N PRO A 28 19.79 -7.98 25.47
CA PRO A 28 19.06 -7.77 24.23
C PRO A 28 19.88 -6.89 23.29
N VAL A 29 20.29 -7.46 22.15
CA VAL A 29 21.01 -6.72 21.09
C VAL A 29 20.16 -5.50 20.71
N PRO A 30 20.73 -4.28 20.74
CA PRO A 30 20.01 -3.08 20.35
C PRO A 30 19.39 -3.27 18.96
N LYS A 31 18.06 -3.23 18.87
CA LYS A 31 17.37 -3.35 17.57
C LYS A 31 17.83 -2.19 16.68
N PRO A 32 18.32 -2.46 15.45
CA PRO A 32 18.72 -1.40 14.53
C PRO A 32 17.58 -0.39 14.35
N LYS A 33 17.91 0.91 14.50
CA LYS A 33 16.94 1.99 14.30
C LYS A 33 16.40 1.90 12.86
N PRO A 34 15.08 1.89 12.64
CA PRO A 34 14.53 1.77 11.29
C PRO A 34 15.04 2.89 10.39
N LYS A 35 15.70 2.53 9.28
CA LYS A 35 16.15 3.49 8.26
C LYS A 35 14.93 4.19 7.66
N ALA A 36 15.01 5.52 7.51
CA ALA A 36 13.97 6.28 6.84
C ALA A 36 13.74 5.76 5.40
N PRO A 37 12.50 5.81 4.87
CA PRO A 37 12.25 5.43 3.49
C PRO A 37 13.14 6.24 2.54
N ALA A 38 13.76 5.55 1.57
CA ALA A 38 14.50 6.21 0.51
C ALA A 38 13.55 7.06 -0.33
N LYS A 39 13.93 8.32 -0.59
CA LYS A 39 13.22 9.22 -1.51
C LYS A 39 13.50 8.79 -2.95
N ILE A 40 12.51 8.96 -3.82
CA ILE A 40 12.67 8.83 -5.27
C ILE A 40 13.27 10.13 -5.80
N SER A 41 14.30 10.04 -6.64
CA SER A 41 14.85 11.19 -7.37
C SER A 41 14.09 11.43 -8.69
N LEU A 42 14.23 12.62 -9.27
CA LEU A 42 13.62 12.94 -10.56
C LEU A 42 14.10 12.00 -11.67
N ALA A 43 15.41 11.72 -11.72
CA ALA A 43 15.99 10.81 -12.71
C ALA A 43 15.42 9.39 -12.60
N GLN A 44 15.26 8.88 -11.38
CA GLN A 44 14.63 7.57 -11.14
C GLN A 44 13.17 7.56 -11.58
N LEU A 45 12.40 8.61 -11.27
CA LEU A 45 11.00 8.73 -11.68
C LEU A 45 10.86 8.80 -13.21
N GLN A 46 11.68 9.61 -13.88
CA GLN A 46 11.69 9.73 -15.33
C GLN A 46 12.07 8.41 -16.01
N LYS A 47 13.06 7.70 -15.47
CA LYS A 47 13.45 6.36 -15.95
C LYS A 47 12.32 5.35 -15.75
N ALA A 48 11.66 5.37 -14.58
CA ALA A 48 10.54 4.49 -14.26
C ALA A 48 9.32 4.70 -15.20
N MET A 49 9.15 5.91 -15.73
CA MET A 49 8.11 6.27 -16.69
C MET A 49 8.47 5.95 -18.14
N ALA A 50 9.69 5.45 -18.41
CA ALA A 50 10.17 5.10 -19.75
C ALA A 50 9.94 6.22 -20.80
N GLY A 51 10.16 7.48 -20.41
CA GLY A 51 9.96 8.64 -21.29
C GLY A 51 8.52 9.15 -21.41
N ASN A 52 7.55 8.52 -20.76
CA ASN A 52 6.12 8.90 -20.83
C ASN A 52 5.71 10.02 -19.86
N CYS A 53 6.66 10.69 -19.22
CA CYS A 53 6.35 11.86 -18.40
C CYS A 53 5.64 12.93 -19.26
N PRO A 54 4.52 13.53 -18.78
CA PRO A 54 3.92 14.66 -19.45
C PRO A 54 4.93 15.80 -19.61
N GLN A 55 4.91 16.47 -20.76
CA GLN A 55 5.83 17.56 -21.10
C GLN A 55 5.49 18.86 -20.36
N ALA A 56 4.22 19.06 -20.02
CA ALA A 56 3.73 20.21 -19.28
C ALA A 56 2.64 19.79 -18.27
N THR A 57 2.53 20.55 -17.18
CA THR A 57 1.42 20.43 -16.24
C THR A 57 0.28 21.29 -16.73
N THR A 58 -0.79 20.66 -17.20
CA THR A 58 -1.97 21.34 -17.76
C THR A 58 -3.20 20.45 -17.62
N GLY A 59 -4.33 21.03 -17.19
CA GLY A 59 -5.52 20.27 -16.86
C GLY A 59 -5.22 19.10 -15.90
N ASP A 60 -5.54 17.89 -16.34
CA ASP A 60 -5.34 16.65 -15.59
C ASP A 60 -3.91 16.09 -15.68
N ALA A 61 -3.07 16.62 -16.56
CA ALA A 61 -1.69 16.17 -16.72
C ALA A 61 -0.76 16.86 -15.72
N ILE A 62 0.20 16.12 -15.16
CA ILE A 62 1.26 16.67 -14.31
C ILE A 62 2.63 16.11 -14.71
N THR A 63 3.63 16.99 -14.83
CA THR A 63 4.98 16.54 -15.16
C THR A 63 5.56 15.69 -14.03
N CYS A 64 6.54 14.84 -14.35
CA CYS A 64 7.28 14.09 -13.33
C CYS A 64 7.98 15.02 -12.31
N LYS A 65 8.46 16.18 -12.75
CA LYS A 65 9.09 17.18 -11.87
C LYS A 65 8.08 17.71 -10.84
N ASP A 66 6.88 18.05 -11.29
CA ASP A 66 5.85 18.66 -10.44
C ASP A 66 5.14 17.62 -9.55
N ALA A 67 5.05 16.37 -9.99
CA ALA A 67 4.48 15.27 -9.20
C ALA A 67 5.42 14.76 -8.09
N LEU A 68 6.74 14.83 -8.31
CA LEU A 68 7.74 14.22 -7.45
C LEU A 68 7.65 14.64 -5.96
N PRO A 69 7.42 15.92 -5.60
CA PRO A 69 7.25 16.31 -4.20
C PRO A 69 6.08 15.60 -3.52
N TYR A 70 4.94 15.46 -4.21
CA TYR A 70 3.73 14.83 -3.67
C TYR A 70 3.90 13.32 -3.55
N ILE A 71 4.51 12.67 -4.54
CA ILE A 71 4.88 11.25 -4.50
C ILE A 71 5.78 10.96 -3.28
N ASN A 72 6.84 11.75 -3.10
CA ASN A 72 7.77 11.57 -1.98
C ASN A 72 7.11 11.88 -0.63
N ALA A 73 6.21 12.86 -0.57
CA ALA A 73 5.42 13.14 0.62
C ALA A 73 4.54 11.95 1.00
N ALA A 74 3.83 11.35 0.04
CA ALA A 74 3.00 10.17 0.26
C ALA A 74 3.83 8.94 0.69
N ILE A 75 4.95 8.66 0.01
CA ILE A 75 5.90 7.59 0.38
C ILE A 75 6.38 7.75 1.83
N LYS A 76 6.73 8.98 2.23
CA LYS A 76 7.18 9.28 3.59
C LYS A 76 6.05 9.13 4.61
N LYS A 77 4.89 9.72 4.33
CA LYS A 77 3.72 9.74 5.23
C LYS A 77 3.24 8.34 5.56
N TYR A 78 3.10 7.48 4.54
CA TYR A 78 2.61 6.12 4.70
C TYR A 78 3.72 5.08 4.88
N LYS A 79 4.98 5.51 4.94
CA LYS A 79 6.14 4.66 5.28
C LYS A 79 6.31 3.48 4.31
N LEU A 80 6.33 3.74 3.01
CA LEU A 80 6.66 2.74 1.99
C LEU A 80 8.17 2.44 2.04
N LYS A 81 8.55 1.53 2.94
CA LYS A 81 9.94 1.26 3.33
C LYS A 81 10.69 0.41 2.31
N SER A 82 10.06 -0.62 1.76
CA SER A 82 10.72 -1.50 0.81
C SER A 82 10.71 -0.90 -0.59
N LYS A 83 11.70 -1.31 -1.41
CA LYS A 83 11.74 -0.93 -2.82
C LYS A 83 10.52 -1.47 -3.58
N GLY A 84 10.05 -2.67 -3.23
CA GLY A 84 8.84 -3.27 -3.81
C GLY A 84 7.56 -2.48 -3.49
N GLN A 85 7.42 -1.99 -2.26
CA GLN A 85 6.27 -1.16 -1.87
C GLN A 85 6.20 0.15 -2.67
N ARG A 86 7.34 0.84 -2.80
CA ARG A 86 7.42 2.06 -3.63
C ARG A 86 7.13 1.76 -5.10
N ALA A 87 7.68 0.65 -5.61
CA ALA A 87 7.45 0.24 -6.99
C ALA A 87 5.99 -0.09 -7.27
N ALA A 88 5.30 -0.78 -6.35
CA ALA A 88 3.89 -1.16 -6.52
C ALA A 88 2.98 0.06 -6.54
N TYR A 89 3.19 0.99 -5.62
CA TYR A 89 2.47 2.28 -5.59
C TYR A 89 2.64 3.07 -6.89
N LEU A 90 3.89 3.24 -7.35
CA LEU A 90 4.17 3.98 -8.58
C LEU A 90 3.62 3.26 -9.82
N ALA A 91 3.79 1.94 -9.92
CA ALA A 91 3.35 1.16 -11.07
C ALA A 91 1.84 1.28 -11.30
N ASN A 92 1.06 1.18 -10.22
CA ASN A 92 -0.38 1.36 -10.30
C ASN A 92 -0.80 2.79 -10.60
N MET A 93 -0.14 3.79 -10.01
CA MET A 93 -0.37 5.18 -10.37
C MET A 93 -0.11 5.44 -11.85
N PHE A 94 0.95 4.85 -12.41
CA PHE A 94 1.30 5.03 -13.82
C PHE A 94 0.32 4.31 -14.74
N TYR A 95 -0.13 3.11 -14.36
CA TYR A 95 -1.14 2.38 -15.11
C TYR A 95 -2.47 3.16 -15.15
N GLU A 96 -3.02 3.47 -13.98
CA GLU A 96 -4.31 4.16 -13.86
C GLU A 96 -4.27 5.57 -14.42
N GLY A 97 -3.24 6.34 -14.09
CA GLY A 97 -3.08 7.74 -14.48
C GLY A 97 -2.61 7.93 -15.91
N GLY A 98 -2.44 6.86 -16.70
CA GLY A 98 -1.90 6.94 -18.05
C GLY A 98 -0.54 7.63 -18.08
N HIS A 99 0.34 7.30 -17.13
CA HIS A 99 1.61 7.98 -16.86
C HIS A 99 1.40 9.47 -16.50
N LEU A 100 0.57 9.73 -15.47
CA LEU A 100 0.28 11.07 -14.94
C LEU A 100 -0.41 12.04 -15.93
N LYS A 101 -0.96 11.53 -17.03
CA LYS A 101 -1.76 12.31 -17.99
C LYS A 101 -3.17 12.61 -17.47
N TYR A 102 -3.65 11.77 -16.55
CA TYR A 102 -4.99 11.87 -15.98
C TYR A 102 -4.91 11.87 -14.45
N ASN A 103 -5.86 12.58 -13.82
CA ASN A 103 -6.17 12.51 -12.38
C ASN A 103 -7.57 11.91 -12.12
N HIS A 104 -8.43 11.86 -13.15
CA HIS A 104 -9.73 11.19 -13.17
C HIS A 104 -9.73 10.00 -14.13
N ASN A 105 -10.61 9.04 -13.89
CA ASN A 105 -10.96 8.04 -14.89
C ASN A 105 -11.81 8.69 -16.00
N LEU A 106 -11.54 8.33 -17.26
CA LEU A 106 -12.19 8.94 -18.42
C LEU A 106 -13.69 8.64 -18.53
N VAL A 107 -14.13 7.51 -17.97
CA VAL A 107 -15.54 7.07 -17.98
C VAL A 107 -16.21 7.45 -16.67
N THR A 108 -15.58 7.10 -15.53
CA THR A 108 -16.15 7.31 -14.19
C THR A 108 -15.43 8.46 -13.50
N LYS A 109 -15.90 9.69 -13.68
CA LYS A 109 -15.20 10.88 -13.16
C LYS A 109 -15.01 10.90 -11.64
N SER A 110 -15.82 10.20 -10.86
CA SER A 110 -15.62 10.09 -9.40
C SER A 110 -14.48 9.16 -8.99
N GLN A 111 -13.89 8.42 -9.93
CA GLN A 111 -12.70 7.60 -9.70
C GLN A 111 -11.44 8.42 -9.98
N GLY A 112 -10.55 8.48 -8.99
CA GLY A 112 -9.25 9.13 -9.15
C GLY A 112 -8.19 8.15 -9.63
N THR A 113 -7.49 8.52 -10.69
CA THR A 113 -6.47 7.66 -11.32
C THR A 113 -5.10 7.78 -10.65
N ARG A 114 -4.71 8.97 -10.18
CA ARG A 114 -3.50 9.12 -9.35
C ARG A 114 -3.66 8.51 -7.96
N SER A 115 -4.89 8.54 -7.43
CA SER A 115 -5.24 7.87 -6.18
C SER A 115 -5.44 6.37 -6.33
N ILE A 116 -5.53 5.85 -7.56
CA ILE A 116 -5.66 4.41 -7.88
C ILE A 116 -6.99 3.82 -7.36
N MET A 117 -8.05 4.61 -7.25
CA MET A 117 -9.23 4.20 -6.47
C MET A 117 -10.57 4.72 -6.97
N PRO A 118 -11.61 3.86 -6.95
CA PRO A 118 -12.99 4.30 -7.11
C PRO A 118 -13.46 5.07 -5.86
N ALA A 119 -14.57 5.81 -6.00
CA ALA A 119 -15.14 6.66 -4.95
C ALA A 119 -15.36 5.94 -3.61
N VAL A 120 -15.81 4.68 -3.65
CA VAL A 120 -16.03 3.86 -2.44
C VAL A 120 -14.72 3.57 -1.68
N SER A 121 -13.62 3.32 -2.39
CA SER A 121 -12.31 3.10 -1.77
C SER A 121 -11.71 4.43 -1.29
N LEU A 122 -11.93 5.51 -2.02
CA LEU A 122 -11.57 6.85 -1.56
C LEU A 122 -12.29 7.21 -0.26
N ARG A 123 -13.56 6.81 -0.09
CA ARG A 123 -14.29 6.97 1.18
C ARG A 123 -13.60 6.23 2.32
N VAL A 124 -13.22 4.98 2.12
CA VAL A 124 -12.47 4.20 3.14
C VAL A 124 -11.15 4.90 3.51
N PHE A 125 -10.45 5.46 2.53
CA PHE A 125 -9.24 6.25 2.80
C PHE A 125 -9.55 7.50 3.66
N VAL A 126 -10.57 8.29 3.31
CA VAL A 126 -10.96 9.47 4.09
C VAL A 126 -11.32 9.07 5.53
N ASP A 127 -12.11 8.01 5.68
CA ASP A 127 -12.54 7.54 6.99
C ASP A 127 -11.36 7.08 7.87
N ALA A 128 -10.32 6.52 7.26
CA ALA A 128 -9.11 6.09 7.95
C ALA A 128 -8.08 7.22 8.26
N ASN A 129 -8.28 8.43 7.73
CA ASN A 129 -7.28 9.50 7.81
C ASN A 129 -7.88 10.79 8.44
N PRO A 130 -7.77 10.97 9.78
CA PRO A 130 -8.35 12.13 10.48
C PRO A 130 -7.86 13.50 9.98
N SER A 131 -6.64 13.60 9.46
CA SER A 131 -6.16 14.86 8.86
C SER A 131 -6.89 15.21 7.56
N VAL A 132 -7.36 14.21 6.82
CA VAL A 132 -8.07 14.35 5.54
C VAL A 132 -9.55 14.67 5.79
N GLN A 133 -10.15 14.12 6.85
CA GLN A 133 -11.53 14.44 7.27
C GLN A 133 -11.74 15.95 7.49
N LYS A 134 -10.70 16.68 7.91
CA LYS A 134 -10.73 18.14 8.12
C LYS A 134 -11.06 18.95 6.86
N LEU A 135 -10.99 18.35 5.67
CA LEU A 135 -11.40 19.01 4.42
C LEU A 135 -12.93 19.12 4.29
N TRP A 136 -13.69 18.40 5.13
CA TRP A 136 -15.16 18.42 5.16
C TRP A 136 -15.68 18.92 6.51
N PRO A 137 -16.10 20.20 6.60
CA PRO A 137 -16.88 20.66 7.74
C PRO A 137 -18.16 19.79 7.88
N GLY A 138 -18.40 19.22 9.06
CA GLY A 138 -19.57 18.35 9.30
C GLY A 138 -19.39 16.88 8.92
N TYR A 139 -18.14 16.41 8.77
CA TYR A 139 -17.83 14.98 8.65
C TYR A 139 -18.46 14.15 9.81
N PRO A 140 -19.02 12.95 9.55
CA PRO A 140 -19.06 12.22 8.27
C PRO A 140 -20.24 12.58 7.36
N GLY A 141 -21.22 13.36 7.84
CA GLY A 141 -22.50 13.59 7.16
C GLY A 141 -22.40 14.44 5.89
N SER A 142 -21.36 15.26 5.76
CA SER A 142 -21.16 16.14 4.60
C SER A 142 -20.34 15.52 3.45
N VAL A 143 -19.86 14.28 3.61
CA VAL A 143 -19.05 13.63 2.58
C VAL A 143 -19.94 13.03 1.48
N VAL A 144 -19.90 13.63 0.30
CA VAL A 144 -20.49 13.07 -0.93
C VAL A 144 -19.41 12.26 -1.65
N ASN A 145 -19.59 10.95 -1.76
CA ASN A 145 -18.56 10.04 -2.30
C ASN A 145 -18.03 10.46 -3.68
N ASP A 146 -18.91 10.89 -4.58
CA ASP A 146 -18.53 11.28 -5.93
C ASP A 146 -17.70 12.58 -6.00
N SER A 147 -17.68 13.36 -4.92
CA SER A 147 -16.89 14.60 -4.82
C SER A 147 -15.51 14.40 -4.20
N ILE A 148 -15.22 13.22 -3.62
CA ILE A 148 -14.00 13.01 -2.84
C ILE A 148 -12.75 13.25 -3.69
N VAL A 149 -12.73 12.72 -4.92
CA VAL A 149 -11.59 12.87 -5.84
C VAL A 149 -11.27 14.34 -6.10
N GLU A 150 -12.28 15.17 -6.34
CA GLU A 150 -12.11 16.60 -6.60
C GLU A 150 -11.57 17.36 -5.40
N VAL A 151 -12.05 17.04 -4.19
CA VAL A 151 -11.54 17.65 -2.95
C VAL A 151 -10.08 17.28 -2.72
N LEU A 152 -9.71 16.02 -2.96
CA LEU A 152 -8.32 15.57 -2.82
C LEU A 152 -7.41 16.22 -3.86
N ILE A 153 -7.84 16.33 -5.13
CA ILE A 153 -7.07 17.00 -6.19
C ILE A 153 -6.84 18.49 -5.85
N LYS A 154 -7.90 19.21 -5.47
CA LYS A 154 -7.81 20.63 -5.08
C LYS A 154 -6.86 20.84 -3.89
N SER A 155 -6.84 19.88 -2.97
CA SER A 155 -5.97 19.91 -1.79
C SER A 155 -4.57 19.33 -2.03
N ARG A 156 -4.27 18.87 -3.26
CA ARG A 156 -3.02 18.18 -3.63
C ARG A 156 -2.72 16.93 -2.79
N LEU A 157 -3.77 16.23 -2.36
CA LEU A 157 -3.71 14.98 -1.59
C LEU A 157 -4.09 13.75 -2.43
N ASP A 158 -4.35 13.92 -3.73
CA ASP A 158 -4.69 12.85 -4.67
C ASP A 158 -3.60 11.78 -4.85
N PHE A 159 -2.37 12.07 -4.41
CA PHE A 159 -1.26 11.10 -4.37
C PHE A 159 -1.28 10.20 -3.12
N GLU A 160 -2.00 10.60 -2.06
CA GLU A 160 -1.98 9.92 -0.77
C GLU A 160 -2.74 8.59 -0.75
N PRO A 161 -3.96 8.46 -1.31
CA PRO A 161 -4.74 7.25 -1.17
C PRO A 161 -4.01 6.00 -1.67
N GLY A 162 -3.41 6.08 -2.86
CA GLY A 162 -2.69 4.94 -3.44
C GLY A 162 -1.52 4.46 -2.56
N ALA A 163 -0.80 5.40 -1.93
CA ALA A 163 0.29 5.06 -1.02
C ALA A 163 -0.22 4.45 0.30
N TRP A 164 -1.30 5.01 0.85
CA TRP A 164 -1.94 4.46 2.05
C TRP A 164 -2.44 3.05 1.81
N TRP A 165 -3.18 2.83 0.73
CA TRP A 165 -3.79 1.53 0.43
C TRP A 165 -2.77 0.45 0.20
N ALA A 166 -1.61 0.80 -0.39
CA ALA A 166 -0.56 -0.16 -0.63
C ALA A 166 -0.07 -0.90 0.64
N LEU A 167 -0.28 -0.33 1.82
CA LEU A 167 0.11 -0.93 3.10
C LEU A 167 -1.04 -1.11 4.09
N SER A 168 -1.93 -0.13 4.15
CA SER A 168 -2.97 0.00 5.16
C SER A 168 -4.36 -0.27 4.62
N GLY A 169 -4.50 -0.46 3.30
CA GLY A 169 -5.74 -0.90 2.70
C GLY A 169 -6.18 -2.25 3.29
N PRO A 170 -7.49 -2.54 3.27
CA PRO A 170 -8.00 -3.85 3.69
C PRO A 170 -7.21 -4.99 3.03
N ASN A 171 -6.72 -5.94 3.84
CA ASN A 171 -5.97 -7.12 3.40
C ASN A 171 -4.57 -6.86 2.79
N CYS A 172 -4.09 -5.62 2.75
CA CYS A 172 -2.84 -5.29 2.05
C CYS A 172 -1.55 -5.55 2.85
N ALA A 173 -1.59 -5.34 4.18
CA ALA A 173 -0.37 -5.29 5.00
C ALA A 173 0.52 -6.55 4.89
N GLN A 174 -0.10 -7.73 4.89
CA GLN A 174 0.61 -9.01 4.89
C GLN A 174 1.30 -9.30 3.55
N THR A 175 0.62 -9.03 2.43
CA THR A 175 1.17 -9.26 1.09
C THR A 175 2.16 -8.16 0.69
N ALA A 176 1.93 -6.92 1.12
CA ALA A 176 2.83 -5.80 0.86
C ALA A 176 4.20 -5.96 1.55
N ALA A 177 4.27 -6.71 2.65
CA ALA A 177 5.54 -7.08 3.28
C ALA A 177 6.39 -8.04 2.42
N LYS A 178 5.75 -8.76 1.48
CA LYS A 178 6.39 -9.74 0.59
C LYS A 178 6.74 -9.17 -0.79
N LEU A 179 6.37 -7.91 -1.07
CA LEU A 179 6.70 -7.24 -2.34
C LEU A 179 8.22 -7.19 -2.55
N SER A 180 8.65 -7.74 -3.68
CA SER A 180 10.05 -7.92 -4.08
C SER A 180 10.24 -7.55 -5.55
N GLY A 181 11.44 -7.68 -6.11
CA GLY A 181 11.66 -7.43 -7.54
C GLY A 181 10.98 -8.42 -8.49
N SER A 182 10.34 -9.49 -7.96
CA SER A 182 9.68 -10.50 -8.79
C SER A 182 8.27 -10.10 -9.18
N GLN A 183 7.90 -10.42 -10.42
CA GLN A 183 6.54 -10.30 -10.93
C GLN A 183 5.55 -11.09 -10.07
N ALA A 184 5.88 -12.34 -9.69
CA ALA A 184 5.02 -13.18 -8.86
C ALA A 184 4.64 -12.52 -7.52
N SER A 185 5.59 -11.82 -6.86
CA SER A 185 5.29 -11.13 -5.61
C SER A 185 4.35 -9.94 -5.80
N PHE A 186 4.45 -9.25 -6.93
CA PHE A 186 3.56 -8.15 -7.28
C PHE A 186 2.15 -8.65 -7.62
N GLU A 187 2.04 -9.69 -8.44
CA GLU A 187 0.74 -10.28 -8.79
C GLU A 187 0.01 -10.84 -7.57
N ALA A 188 0.73 -11.46 -6.64
CA ALA A 188 0.16 -11.94 -5.39
C ALA A 188 -0.37 -10.79 -4.52
N TRP A 189 0.36 -9.67 -4.49
CA TRP A 189 -0.10 -8.45 -3.82
C TRP A 189 -1.33 -7.84 -4.52
N GLU A 190 -1.32 -7.69 -5.84
CA GLU A 190 -2.45 -7.19 -6.63
C GLU A 190 -3.74 -7.96 -6.35
N LYS A 191 -3.68 -9.30 -6.43
CA LYS A 191 -4.84 -10.18 -6.20
C LYS A 191 -5.40 -10.06 -4.78
N ALA A 192 -4.53 -9.90 -3.79
CA ALA A 192 -4.94 -9.89 -2.39
C ALA A 192 -5.34 -8.49 -1.87
N CYS A 193 -4.73 -7.42 -2.41
CA CYS A 193 -4.82 -6.06 -1.86
C CYS A 193 -5.68 -5.13 -2.72
N ILE A 194 -5.43 -5.07 -4.03
CA ILE A 194 -6.10 -4.11 -4.93
C ILE A 194 -7.36 -4.74 -5.53
N ASN A 195 -7.29 -6.03 -5.85
CA ASN A 195 -8.35 -6.76 -6.56
C ASN A 195 -8.75 -6.07 -7.89
N GLY A 196 -7.76 -5.49 -8.60
CA GLY A 196 -7.95 -4.59 -9.75
C GLY A 196 -8.40 -5.24 -11.06
N GLY A 197 -9.08 -6.39 -11.00
CA GLY A 197 -9.45 -7.21 -12.17
C GLY A 197 -8.27 -8.05 -12.66
N LEU A 198 -8.52 -9.36 -12.88
CA LEU A 198 -7.48 -10.32 -13.29
C LEU A 198 -6.86 -9.99 -14.65
N ASP A 199 -7.61 -9.28 -15.51
CA ASP A 199 -7.24 -8.86 -16.85
C ASP A 199 -6.18 -7.74 -16.87
N THR A 200 -6.12 -6.89 -15.84
CA THR A 200 -5.16 -5.76 -15.81
C THR A 200 -3.83 -6.08 -15.12
N ILE A 201 -3.77 -7.17 -14.35
CA ILE A 201 -2.60 -7.53 -13.52
C ILE A 201 -1.34 -7.69 -14.36
N ALA A 202 -1.43 -8.36 -15.52
CA ALA A 202 -0.27 -8.59 -16.39
C ALA A 202 0.34 -7.28 -16.90
N ALA A 203 -0.50 -6.32 -17.32
CA ALA A 203 -0.05 -5.03 -17.79
C ALA A 203 0.60 -4.20 -16.67
N ARG A 204 -0.02 -4.18 -15.48
CA ARG A 204 0.57 -3.54 -14.29
C ARG A 204 1.89 -4.18 -13.89
N ALA A 205 2.04 -5.50 -14.01
CA ALA A 205 3.27 -6.22 -13.69
C ALA A 205 4.45 -5.83 -14.59
N ILE A 206 4.19 -5.56 -15.87
CA ILE A 206 5.22 -5.06 -16.81
C ILE A 206 5.71 -3.68 -16.35
N ILE A 207 4.80 -2.78 -15.97
CA ILE A 207 5.14 -1.47 -15.43
C ILE A 207 5.91 -1.63 -14.11
N TYR A 208 5.43 -2.48 -13.21
CA TYR A 208 6.09 -2.78 -11.93
C TYR A 208 7.55 -3.19 -12.09
N LYS A 209 7.84 -4.11 -13.01
CA LYS A 209 9.21 -4.55 -13.29
C LYS A 209 10.11 -3.39 -13.73
N THR A 210 9.59 -2.53 -14.61
CA THR A 210 10.29 -1.33 -15.10
C THR A 210 10.55 -0.33 -13.98
N VAL A 211 9.53 -0.05 -13.16
CA VAL A 211 9.63 0.84 -12.01
C VAL A 211 10.63 0.30 -11.00
N TYR A 212 10.52 -0.98 -10.61
CA TYR A 212 11.42 -1.61 -9.67
C TYR A 212 12.87 -1.56 -10.15
N ALA A 213 13.15 -1.81 -11.44
CA ALA A 213 14.51 -1.68 -11.97
C ALA A 213 15.05 -0.23 -11.93
N SER A 214 14.17 0.78 -11.90
CA SER A 214 14.53 2.19 -12.04
C SER A 214 14.75 2.93 -10.72
N ILE A 215 14.14 2.49 -9.61
CA ILE A 215 14.15 3.20 -8.32
C ILE A 215 15.09 2.63 -7.25
#